data_AF-A0A968LI37-F1
#
_entry.id   AF-A0A968LI37-F1
#
_cell.length_a   1.000
_cell.length_b   1.000
_cell.length_c   1.000
_cell.angle_alpha   90.00
_cell.angle_beta   90.00
_cell.angle_gamma   90.00
#
_symmetry.space_group_name_H-M   'P 1'
#
loop_
_entity.id
_entity.type
_entity.pdbx_description
1 polymer ?
#
loop_
_entity_poly.entity_id
_entity_poly.type
_entity_poly.pdbx_seq_one_letter_code
_entity_poly.pdbx_strand_id
1 'polypeptide(L)'
;DFTVVAEPLMLRAAVSAQASRPTREQVVIELRPRLVGHAFPTGDLYRRLIVRVASEDGAWSEQRSLARHFAPRRVAGQVILSERSDDRVGVGAGSRIVEFEVPAELRERALVWSLTYERVLKGGGTQAQVWDRSTVLEGRLEPRSTSEQSERASTTTE
;
A
#
# COMPACT_ATOMS: atom_id res chain seq x y z
N ASP A 1 -12.14 -28.05 -10.13
CA ASP A 1 -11.51 -26.85 -10.70
C ASP A 1 -11.72 -25.70 -9.72
N PHE A 2 -10.69 -25.26 -9.00
CA PHE A 2 -10.82 -24.26 -7.94
C PHE A 2 -10.28 -22.93 -8.41
N THR A 3 -11.15 -22.10 -8.99
CA THR A 3 -10.82 -20.68 -9.24
C THR A 3 -11.18 -19.91 -7.98
N VAL A 4 -10.18 -19.61 -7.14
CA VAL A 4 -10.36 -18.62 -6.07
C VAL A 4 -10.34 -17.24 -6.73
N VAL A 5 -11.51 -16.80 -7.21
CA VAL A 5 -11.79 -15.37 -7.33
C VAL A 5 -11.83 -14.86 -5.91
N ALA A 6 -10.91 -13.97 -5.55
CA ALA A 6 -10.90 -13.45 -4.20
C ALA A 6 -12.13 -12.53 -4.07
N GLU A 7 -13.19 -13.06 -3.48
CA GLU A 7 -14.41 -12.30 -3.23
C GLU A 7 -14.04 -11.05 -2.41
N PRO A 8 -14.49 -9.84 -2.81
CA PRO A 8 -14.04 -8.59 -2.19
C PRO A 8 -14.19 -8.55 -0.66
N LEU A 9 -15.18 -9.26 -0.12
CA LEU A 9 -15.39 -9.42 1.32
C LEU A 9 -14.26 -10.21 2.00
N MET A 10 -13.74 -11.27 1.38
CA MET A 10 -12.59 -12.02 1.90
C MET A 10 -11.31 -11.19 1.86
N LEU A 11 -11.10 -10.41 0.79
CA LEU A 11 -9.94 -9.50 0.71
C LEU A 11 -9.98 -8.45 1.82
N ARG A 12 -11.15 -7.88 2.11
CA ARG A 12 -11.37 -6.91 3.20
C ARG A 12 -11.15 -7.51 4.58
N ALA A 13 -11.43 -8.80 4.75
CA ALA A 13 -11.23 -9.50 6.01
C ALA A 13 -9.75 -9.79 6.30
N ALA A 14 -8.89 -9.81 5.28
CA ALA A 14 -7.48 -10.16 5.39
C ALA A 14 -6.58 -9.03 5.92
N VAL A 15 -6.94 -7.77 5.65
CA VAL A 15 -6.13 -6.59 5.95
C VAL A 15 -7.01 -5.45 6.48
N SER A 16 -6.53 -4.73 7.48
CA SER A 16 -7.07 -3.40 7.84
C SER A 16 -6.08 -2.32 7.45
N ALA A 17 -6.60 -1.14 7.15
CA ALA A 17 -5.81 0.04 6.90
C ALA A 17 -6.25 1.17 7.82
N GLN A 18 -5.27 1.90 8.36
CA GLN A 18 -5.48 3.18 9.02
C GLN A 18 -4.72 4.23 8.22
N ALA A 19 -5.48 5.12 7.57
CA ALA A 19 -4.91 6.26 6.86
C ALA A 19 -4.96 7.49 7.74
N SER A 20 -3.90 8.27 7.72
CA SER A 20 -3.80 9.51 8.49
C SER A 20 -2.96 10.55 7.74
N ARG A 21 -3.14 11.80 8.13
CA ARG A 21 -2.37 12.94 7.64
C ARG A 21 -1.66 13.59 8.85
N PRO A 22 -0.48 13.06 9.26
CA PRO A 22 0.20 13.55 10.46
C PRO A 22 0.71 14.99 10.33
N THR A 23 1.03 15.42 9.11
CA THR A 23 1.37 16.81 8.75
C THR A 23 0.66 17.20 7.46
N ARG A 24 0.76 18.46 7.02
CA ARG A 24 0.18 18.86 5.73
C ARG A 24 0.93 18.26 4.54
N GLU A 25 2.21 17.97 4.75
CA GLU A 25 3.18 17.47 3.79
C GLU A 25 3.17 15.95 3.67
N GLN A 26 2.50 15.23 4.57
CA GLN A 26 2.67 13.79 4.67
C GLN A 26 1.33 13.06 4.81
N VAL A 27 1.17 11.99 4.05
CA VAL A 27 0.13 10.97 4.27
C VAL A 27 0.80 9.68 4.70
N VAL A 28 0.23 9.05 5.73
CA VAL A 28 0.69 7.76 6.25
C VAL A 28 -0.46 6.77 6.23
N ILE A 29 -0.24 5.64 5.58
CA ILE A 29 -1.16 4.51 5.52
C ILE A 29 -0.52 3.33 6.24
N GLU A 30 -1.03 2.99 7.40
CA GLU A 30 -0.63 1.81 8.15
C GLU A 30 -1.54 0.64 7.78
N LEU A 31 -0.94 -0.44 7.28
CA LEU A 31 -1.61 -1.69 6.94
C LEU A 31 -1.29 -2.75 7.98
N ARG A 32 -2.32 -3.42 8.50
CA ARG A 32 -2.16 -4.50 9.48
C ARG A 32 -2.76 -5.79 8.95
N PRO A 33 -2.03 -6.93 9.07
CA PRO A 33 -2.64 -8.22 8.81
C PRO A 33 -3.76 -8.45 9.84
N ARG A 34 -4.86 -9.06 9.41
CA ARG A 34 -5.96 -9.45 10.32
C ARG A 34 -6.03 -10.97 10.48
N LEU A 35 -7.00 -11.60 9.83
CA LEU A 35 -7.36 -13.02 10.04
C LEU A 35 -6.41 -14.01 9.36
N VAL A 36 -5.37 -13.52 8.67
CA VAL A 36 -4.40 -14.34 7.95
C VAL A 36 -3.08 -14.36 8.69
N GLY A 37 -2.68 -15.54 9.18
CA GLY A 37 -1.39 -15.78 9.85
C GLY A 37 -0.19 -15.86 8.89
N HIS A 38 -0.29 -15.24 7.72
CA HIS A 38 0.73 -15.25 6.69
C HIS A 38 0.72 -13.94 5.91
N ALA A 39 1.81 -13.67 5.17
CA ALA A 39 1.92 -12.48 4.35
C ALA A 39 0.84 -12.41 3.25
N PHE A 40 0.12 -11.29 3.19
CA PHE A 40 -0.98 -11.04 2.27
C PHE A 40 -0.59 -10.00 1.20
N PRO A 41 -0.94 -10.23 -0.08
CA PRO A 41 -1.70 -11.36 -0.62
C PRO A 41 -0.86 -12.63 -0.78
N THR A 42 -1.47 -13.80 -0.56
CA THR A 42 -0.88 -15.11 -0.88
C THR A 42 -1.23 -15.57 -2.29
N GLY A 43 -0.41 -16.48 -2.82
CA GLY A 43 -0.61 -17.13 -4.11
C GLY A 43 0.63 -17.03 -5.01
N ASP A 44 0.41 -16.84 -6.31
CA ASP A 44 1.46 -16.77 -7.33
C ASP A 44 2.45 -15.60 -7.12
N LEU A 45 3.58 -15.66 -7.84
CA LEU A 45 4.73 -14.75 -7.68
C LEU A 45 4.42 -13.27 -7.95
N TYR A 46 3.28 -12.98 -8.58
CA TYR A 46 2.98 -11.67 -9.16
C TYR A 46 1.80 -10.97 -8.48
N ARG A 47 1.26 -11.55 -7.41
CA ARG A 47 0.24 -10.88 -6.60
C ARG A 47 0.82 -9.71 -5.84
N ARG A 48 0.11 -8.57 -5.88
CA ARG A 48 0.54 -7.35 -5.20
C ARG A 48 -0.62 -6.55 -4.64
N LEU A 49 -0.31 -5.71 -3.67
CA LEU A 49 -1.17 -4.61 -3.25
C LEU A 49 -0.65 -3.31 -3.81
N ILE A 50 -1.55 -2.47 -4.30
CA ILE A 50 -1.27 -1.10 -4.67
C ILE A 50 -1.90 -0.20 -3.62
N VAL A 51 -1.06 0.55 -2.92
CA VAL A 51 -1.50 1.67 -2.08
C VAL A 51 -1.42 2.93 -2.92
N ARG A 52 -2.53 3.62 -3.11
CA ARG A 52 -2.60 4.85 -3.91
C ARG A 52 -3.16 5.98 -3.07
N VAL A 53 -2.59 7.17 -3.23
CA VAL A 53 -3.13 8.45 -2.75
C VAL A 53 -3.32 9.35 -3.97
N ALA A 54 -4.42 10.09 -4.01
CA ALA A 54 -4.76 10.97 -5.13
C ALA A 54 -5.52 12.21 -4.67
N SER A 55 -5.46 13.28 -5.47
CA SER A 55 -6.39 14.39 -5.35
C SER A 55 -7.81 13.95 -5.75
N GLU A 56 -8.83 14.59 -5.20
CA GLU A 56 -10.24 14.25 -5.48
C GLU A 56 -10.60 14.43 -6.96
N ASP A 57 -9.98 15.40 -7.64
CA ASP A 57 -10.14 15.65 -9.08
C ASP A 57 -9.32 14.70 -9.96
N GLY A 58 -8.47 13.84 -9.36
CA GLY A 58 -7.61 12.90 -10.06
C GLY A 58 -6.44 13.54 -10.83
N ALA A 59 -6.24 14.86 -10.75
CA ALA A 59 -5.16 15.56 -11.43
C ALA A 59 -3.77 15.15 -10.93
N TRP A 60 -3.67 14.69 -9.68
CA TRP A 60 -2.47 14.14 -9.09
C TRP A 60 -2.74 12.79 -8.46
N SER A 61 -1.78 11.87 -8.60
CA SER A 61 -1.76 10.67 -7.77
C SER A 61 -0.37 10.05 -7.68
N GLU A 62 -0.15 9.39 -6.56
CA GLU A 62 1.05 8.62 -6.29
C GLU A 62 0.66 7.23 -5.78
N GLN A 63 1.49 6.23 -6.10
CA GLN A 63 1.23 4.86 -5.67
C GLN A 63 2.52 4.13 -5.24
N ARG A 64 2.34 3.13 -4.38
CA ARG A 64 3.37 2.20 -3.93
C ARG A 64 2.85 0.77 -4.11
N SER A 65 3.73 -0.11 -4.57
CA SER A 65 3.44 -1.53 -4.74
C SER A 65 4.03 -2.31 -3.57
N LEU A 66 3.23 -3.17 -2.94
CA LEU A 66 3.66 -4.14 -1.94
C LEU A 66 3.53 -5.55 -2.53
N ALA A 67 4.66 -6.23 -2.72
CA ALA A 67 4.80 -7.49 -3.43
C ALA A 67 6.03 -8.28 -2.97
N ARG A 68 6.17 -9.50 -3.50
CA ARG A 68 7.47 -10.18 -3.51
C ARG A 68 8.30 -9.61 -4.65
N HIS A 69 9.57 -9.36 -4.38
CA HIS A 69 10.52 -8.83 -5.34
C HIS A 69 11.52 -9.91 -5.69
N PHE A 70 11.61 -10.23 -6.97
CA PHE A 70 12.51 -11.25 -7.50
C PHE A 70 13.56 -10.61 -8.40
N ALA A 71 14.77 -11.16 -8.38
CA ALA A 71 15.80 -10.80 -9.33
C ALA A 71 16.42 -12.04 -9.97
N PRO A 72 16.88 -11.95 -11.23
CA PRO A 72 17.66 -13.00 -11.85
C PRO A 72 18.91 -13.34 -11.03
N ARG A 73 19.18 -14.63 -10.87
CA ARG A 73 20.39 -15.18 -10.25
C ARG A 73 20.90 -16.32 -11.12
N ARG A 74 22.21 -16.33 -11.40
CA ARG A 74 22.87 -17.45 -12.08
C ARG A 74 23.23 -18.54 -11.08
N VAL A 75 22.82 -19.77 -11.36
CA VAL A 75 23.15 -20.97 -10.58
C VAL A 75 23.48 -22.09 -11.58
N ALA A 76 24.68 -22.67 -11.48
CA ALA A 76 25.15 -23.74 -12.38
C ALA A 76 24.94 -23.46 -13.89
N GLY A 77 25.18 -22.21 -14.32
CA GLY A 77 25.02 -21.80 -15.73
C GLY A 77 23.59 -21.47 -16.16
N GLN A 78 22.58 -21.72 -15.32
CA GLN A 78 21.18 -21.38 -15.58
C GLN A 78 20.78 -20.06 -14.88
N VAL A 79 19.86 -19.31 -15.48
CA VAL A 79 19.26 -18.11 -14.86
C VAL A 79 17.95 -18.53 -14.19
N ILE A 80 17.88 -18.37 -12.88
CA ILE A 80 16.67 -18.57 -12.08
C ILE A 80 16.19 -17.25 -11.48
N LEU A 81 14.90 -17.12 -11.19
CA LEU A 81 14.40 -16.02 -10.37
C LEU A 81 14.59 -16.38 -8.90
N SER A 82 15.34 -15.55 -8.17
CA SER A 82 15.52 -15.66 -6.73
C SER A 82 14.80 -14.51 -6.06
N GLU A 83 14.09 -14.79 -4.97
CA GLU A 83 13.51 -13.75 -4.13
C GLU A 83 14.62 -12.88 -3.53
N ARG A 84 14.41 -11.57 -3.52
CA ARG A 84 15.32 -10.56 -3.00
C ARG A 84 14.75 -9.88 -1.77
N SER A 85 13.47 -9.54 -1.80
CA SER A 85 12.75 -8.92 -0.70
C SER A 85 11.26 -9.20 -0.80
N ASP A 86 10.55 -9.06 0.31
CA ASP A 86 9.10 -9.17 0.39
C ASP A 86 8.60 -8.04 1.29
N ASP A 87 7.79 -7.13 0.74
CA ASP A 87 7.20 -6.03 1.48
C ASP A 87 5.68 -6.14 1.62
N ARG A 88 5.14 -7.34 1.39
CA ARG A 88 3.73 -7.64 1.65
C ARG A 88 3.37 -7.44 3.12
N VAL A 89 2.10 -7.19 3.36
CA VAL A 89 1.56 -7.04 4.72
C VAL A 89 1.62 -8.38 5.43
N GLY A 90 2.12 -8.43 6.67
CA GLY A 90 2.27 -9.68 7.42
C GLY A 90 3.56 -10.46 7.12
N VAL A 91 4.51 -9.87 6.37
CA VAL A 91 5.91 -10.32 6.38
C VAL A 91 6.54 -9.86 7.70
N GLY A 92 7.03 -10.81 8.50
CA GLY A 92 7.45 -10.53 9.88
C GLY A 92 6.26 -10.34 10.83
N ALA A 93 6.50 -9.74 12.00
CA ALA A 93 5.49 -9.60 13.06
C ALA A 93 4.79 -8.22 13.10
N GLY A 94 4.99 -7.36 12.10
CA GLY A 94 4.65 -5.94 12.19
C GLY A 94 3.64 -5.43 11.16
N SER A 95 3.02 -4.30 11.50
CA SER A 95 2.32 -3.44 10.54
C SER A 95 3.23 -3.01 9.40
N ARG A 96 2.66 -2.74 8.23
CA ARG A 96 3.36 -2.10 7.11
C ARG A 96 2.97 -0.64 7.03
N ILE A 97 3.94 0.26 7.13
CA ILE A 97 3.73 1.70 6.98
C ILE A 97 4.09 2.11 5.56
N VAL A 98 3.19 2.82 4.90
CA VAL A 98 3.40 3.39 3.56
C VAL A 98 3.21 4.90 3.64
N GLU A 99 4.23 5.63 3.25
CA GLU A 99 4.27 7.09 3.35
C GLU A 99 4.29 7.73 1.96
N PHE A 100 3.62 8.89 1.87
CA PHE A 100 3.52 9.70 0.66
C PHE A 100 3.80 11.16 1.02
N GLU A 101 4.52 11.84 0.15
CA GLU A 101 4.71 13.28 0.22
C GLU A 101 3.54 13.98 -0.49
N VAL A 102 3.03 15.04 0.11
CA VAL A 102 1.92 15.83 -0.41
C VAL A 102 2.49 17.08 -1.08
N PRO A 103 2.26 17.26 -2.40
CA PRO A 103 2.63 18.48 -3.12
C PRO A 103 2.04 19.74 -2.48
N ALA A 104 2.74 20.86 -2.59
CA ALA A 104 2.37 22.12 -1.93
C ALA A 104 0.93 22.57 -2.28
N GLU A 105 0.55 22.41 -3.53
CA GLU A 105 -0.76 22.73 -4.10
C GLU A 105 -1.92 21.87 -3.55
N LEU A 106 -1.62 20.74 -2.88
CA LEU A 106 -2.61 19.81 -2.32
C LEU A 106 -2.64 19.79 -0.78
N ARG A 107 -1.80 20.58 -0.11
CA ARG A 107 -1.67 20.58 1.36
C ARG A 107 -2.96 20.96 2.09
N GLU A 108 -3.74 21.86 1.48
CA GLU A 108 -5.02 22.35 2.01
C GLU A 108 -6.23 21.67 1.36
N ARG A 109 -6.01 20.62 0.55
CA ARG A 109 -7.08 19.90 -0.15
C ARG A 109 -7.29 18.52 0.46
N ALA A 110 -8.53 18.04 0.43
CA ALA A 110 -8.79 16.66 0.76
C ALA A 110 -8.14 15.73 -0.27
N LEU A 111 -7.74 14.56 0.19
CA LEU A 111 -7.19 13.50 -0.66
C LEU A 111 -8.05 12.24 -0.53
N VAL A 112 -8.02 11.42 -1.56
CA VAL A 112 -8.58 10.07 -1.51
C VAL A 112 -7.45 9.06 -1.51
N TRP A 113 -7.64 7.97 -0.79
CA TRP A 113 -6.71 6.85 -0.78
C TRP A 113 -7.42 5.55 -1.08
N SER A 114 -6.67 4.58 -1.61
CA SER A 114 -7.17 3.24 -1.87
C SER A 114 -6.09 2.20 -1.67
N LEU A 115 -6.52 1.01 -1.25
CA LEU A 115 -5.76 -0.22 -1.24
C LEU A 115 -6.39 -1.17 -2.25
N THR A 116 -5.64 -1.49 -3.30
CA THR A 116 -6.10 -2.32 -4.41
C THR A 116 -5.31 -3.62 -4.46
N TYR A 117 -6.00 -4.73 -4.61
CA TYR A 117 -5.39 -6.03 -4.89
C TYR A 117 -5.27 -6.24 -6.39
N GLU A 118 -4.09 -6.65 -6.87
CA GLU A 118 -3.86 -6.96 -8.28
C GLU A 118 -3.30 -8.37 -8.48
N ARG A 119 -3.80 -9.02 -9.54
CA ARG A 119 -3.24 -10.24 -10.12
C ARG A 119 -2.48 -9.87 -11.39
N VAL A 120 -1.16 -9.98 -11.37
CA VAL A 120 -0.31 -9.67 -12.51
C VAL A 120 0.09 -10.96 -13.23
N LEU A 121 0.16 -10.92 -14.56
CA LEU A 121 0.56 -12.08 -15.39
C LEU A 121 2.05 -12.10 -15.67
N LYS A 122 2.62 -10.92 -15.93
CA LYS A 122 4.03 -10.74 -16.26
C LYS A 122 4.45 -9.29 -16.02
N GLY A 123 5.75 -9.10 -15.83
CA GLY A 123 6.36 -7.79 -15.61
C GLY A 123 6.27 -7.32 -14.16
N GLY A 124 6.82 -6.14 -13.89
CA GLY A 124 6.82 -5.49 -12.59
C GLY A 124 6.64 -3.98 -12.74
N GLY A 125 6.38 -3.29 -11.63
CA GLY A 125 6.19 -1.83 -11.62
C GLY A 125 5.04 -1.37 -12.55
N THR A 126 5.30 -0.34 -13.34
CA THR A 126 4.34 0.29 -14.27
C THR A 126 4.11 -0.49 -15.57
N GLN A 127 4.99 -1.44 -15.91
CA GLN A 127 4.90 -2.27 -17.12
C GLN A 127 4.19 -3.61 -16.89
N ALA A 128 3.65 -3.82 -15.69
CA ALA A 128 2.97 -5.05 -15.31
C ALA A 128 1.69 -5.25 -16.13
N GLN A 129 1.52 -6.44 -16.71
CA GLN A 129 0.26 -6.85 -17.32
C GLN A 129 -0.69 -7.35 -16.23
N VAL A 130 -1.69 -6.55 -15.87
CA VAL A 130 -2.69 -6.89 -14.84
C VAL A 130 -3.81 -7.72 -15.46
N TRP A 131 -4.07 -8.90 -14.91
CA TRP A 131 -5.21 -9.75 -15.28
C TRP A 131 -6.49 -9.31 -14.59
N ASP A 132 -6.40 -9.01 -13.30
CA ASP A 132 -7.55 -8.66 -12.47
C ASP A 132 -7.13 -7.68 -11.36
N ARG A 133 -8.08 -6.83 -10.98
CA ARG A 133 -7.92 -5.74 -10.03
C ARG A 133 -9.18 -5.62 -9.18
N SER A 134 -9.01 -5.57 -7.86
CA SER A 134 -10.11 -5.38 -6.92
C SER A 134 -9.75 -4.36 -5.86
N THR A 135 -10.56 -3.30 -5.71
CA THR A 135 -10.41 -2.35 -4.59
C THR A 135 -10.82 -3.03 -3.29
N VAL A 136 -9.89 -3.10 -2.34
CA VAL A 136 -10.09 -3.75 -1.05
C VAL A 136 -10.63 -2.73 -0.04
N LEU A 137 -9.90 -1.64 0.15
CA LEU A 137 -10.24 -0.55 1.07
C LEU A 137 -10.04 0.79 0.38
N GLU A 138 -10.78 1.79 0.81
CA GLU A 138 -10.65 3.16 0.35
C GLU A 138 -11.15 4.13 1.42
N GLY A 139 -10.78 5.40 1.27
CA GLY A 139 -11.27 6.44 2.14
C GLY A 139 -10.81 7.83 1.73
N ARG A 140 -11.23 8.81 2.54
CA ARG A 140 -10.93 10.23 2.36
C ARG A 140 -10.07 10.72 3.52
N LEU A 141 -9.15 11.64 3.23
CA LEU A 141 -8.31 12.32 4.19
C LEU A 141 -8.57 13.82 4.08
N GLU A 142 -9.11 14.41 5.14
CA GLU A 142 -9.24 15.86 5.22
C GLU A 142 -7.86 16.54 5.31
N PRO A 143 -7.75 17.81 4.91
CA PRO A 143 -6.61 18.65 5.27
C PRO A 143 -6.39 18.66 6.79
N ARG A 144 -5.13 18.68 7.23
CA ARG A 144 -4.84 18.82 8.65
C ARG A 144 -5.13 20.26 9.08
N SER A 145 -6.05 20.44 10.03
CA SER A 145 -6.42 21.74 10.57
C SER A 145 -5.22 22.42 11.25
N THR A 146 -5.07 23.73 11.05
CA THR A 146 -3.97 24.53 11.64
C THR A 146 -4.00 24.54 13.17
N SER A 147 -5.16 24.30 13.78
CA SER A 147 -5.39 24.45 15.22
C SER A 147 -4.78 23.34 16.09
N GLU A 148 -4.44 22.18 15.52
CA GLU A 148 -3.86 21.05 16.28
C GLU A 148 -2.32 21.09 16.39
N GLN A 149 -1.64 22.03 15.74
CA GLN A 149 -0.17 22.15 15.83
C GLN A 149 0.31 22.85 17.10
N SER A 150 -0.55 23.59 17.81
CA SER A 150 -0.14 24.42 18.94
C SER A 150 0.03 23.65 20.26
N GLU A 151 -0.46 22.40 20.36
CA GLU A 151 -0.42 21.64 21.63
C GLU A 151 0.86 20.81 21.86
N ARG A 152 1.72 20.63 20.85
CA ARG A 152 2.99 19.88 21.00
C ARG A 152 4.24 20.75 21.22
N ALA A 153 4.12 22.08 21.11
CA ALA A 153 5.24 22.99 21.29
C ALA A 153 5.42 23.52 22.73
N SER A 154 4.54 23.15 23.68
CA SER A 154 4.53 23.73 25.04
C SER A 154 5.04 22.80 26.15
N THR A 155 5.64 21.64 25.83
CA THR A 155 6.11 20.68 26.86
C THR A 155 7.63 20.48 26.82
N THR A 156 8.42 21.55 26.88
CA THR A 156 9.83 21.48 27.28
C THR A 156 10.28 22.85 27.80
N THR A 157 9.92 23.18 29.04
CA THR A 157 10.72 24.02 29.95
C THR A 157 10.27 23.71 31.38
N GLU A 158 11.04 22.89 32.09
CA GLU A 158 11.43 23.09 33.49
C GLU A 158 12.63 22.19 33.82
#